data_AF-A0A257QGI0-F1
#
_entry.id   AF-A0A257QGI0-F1
#
_cell.length_a   1.000
_cell.length_b   1.000
_cell.length_c   1.000
_cell.angle_alpha   90.00
_cell.angle_beta   90.00
_cell.angle_gamma   90.00
#
_symmetry.space_group_name_H-M   'P 1'
#
loop_
_entity.id
_entity.type
_entity.pdbx_description
1 polymer ?
#
loop_
_entity_poly.entity_id
_entity_poly.type
_entity_poly.pdbx_seq_one_letter_code
_entity_poly.pdbx_strand_id
1 'polypeptide(L)'
;MTNLNRRRPSPPELPFDRLQGLKYHIRCVRDRGIFVGRCPAVRLPRLCCVWDIGCLDLGAVLLWQAAGWRQVAGWIADDIKAGKALSNAPLPAWVSSGPVWEGQGVQTAVGSWNPCTQKFEPRSALPVYQRQIGAPRQVGEPSSLHETVVFENEAIKCWTLPAPHPQDVLILSFKTKMHTLSPDVVRGIVHAVDLAEATFKALVIGQLSEPFSAGADLKVMMPAFAAGGVAAVEPIEREMQEMVLRLRYAQVPVVAALAGMALGGGCELSVHCAKRVAHFETYIGLVEVGIGVIPGAGGLSYCARRAAQLQAEGAPDAPLLAYLKKFALAVASAQVSKSALDARHIGYLLPSDTVVMNRYELLYVAARQALALAESGWRPPIAQAFPVAGRDGAA
;
A
#
# COMPACT_ATOMS: atom_id res chain seq x y z
N MET A 1 -13.76 32.50 54.27
CA MET A 1 -14.79 32.27 53.23
C MET A 1 -14.51 33.26 52.10
N THR A 2 -14.26 32.93 50.84
CA THR A 2 -14.19 31.66 50.11
C THR A 2 -13.34 31.91 48.84
N ASN A 3 -12.54 30.92 48.44
CA ASN A 3 -11.44 31.00 47.47
C ASN A 3 -11.87 31.08 45.99
N LEU A 4 -11.10 31.86 45.22
CA LEU A 4 -11.00 31.84 43.76
C LEU A 4 -10.43 30.49 43.27
N ASN A 5 -11.09 29.85 42.29
CA ASN A 5 -10.56 28.65 41.63
C ASN A 5 -10.79 28.74 40.10
N ARG A 6 -9.79 29.25 39.37
CA ARG A 6 -9.71 29.11 37.90
C ARG A 6 -9.07 27.77 37.57
N ARG A 7 -9.86 26.82 37.03
CA ARG A 7 -9.37 25.53 36.53
C ARG A 7 -8.60 25.73 35.23
N ARG A 8 -7.39 25.15 35.13
CA ARG A 8 -6.66 24.95 33.86
C ARG A 8 -7.25 23.73 33.12
N PRO A 9 -7.21 23.68 31.78
CA PRO A 9 -7.60 22.49 31.03
C PRO A 9 -6.55 21.38 31.18
N SER A 10 -7.02 20.14 31.34
CA SER A 10 -6.23 18.91 31.40
C SER A 10 -5.74 18.48 30.00
N PRO A 11 -4.55 17.85 29.89
CA PRO A 11 -4.09 17.27 28.62
C PRO A 11 -4.91 16.01 28.26
N PRO A 12 -4.93 15.58 26.98
CA PRO A 12 -5.71 14.43 26.55
C PRO A 12 -5.15 13.13 27.15
N GLU A 13 -5.98 12.41 27.91
CA GLU A 13 -5.66 11.08 28.42
C GLU A 13 -5.67 10.07 27.27
N LEU A 14 -4.56 9.35 27.08
CA LEU A 14 -4.53 8.13 26.28
C LEU A 14 -5.24 7.01 27.07
N PRO A 15 -6.06 6.15 26.42
CA PRO A 15 -6.83 5.13 27.11
C PRO A 15 -5.91 4.14 27.84
N PHE A 16 -6.24 3.91 29.11
CA PHE A 16 -5.51 3.12 30.12
C PHE A 16 -5.18 1.68 29.66
N ASP A 17 -5.93 1.12 28.71
CA ASP A 17 -5.74 -0.22 28.16
C ASP A 17 -4.46 -0.39 27.33
N ARG A 18 -3.89 0.69 26.75
CA ARG A 18 -2.61 0.59 26.03
C ARG A 18 -1.39 0.48 26.95
N LEU A 19 -1.50 0.97 28.20
CA LEU A 19 -0.41 0.90 29.19
C LEU A 19 -0.30 -0.49 29.84
N GLN A 20 -1.40 -1.23 29.97
CA GLN A 20 -1.36 -2.62 30.45
C GLN A 20 -0.71 -3.56 29.42
N GLY A 21 -0.94 -3.35 28.13
CA GLY A 21 -0.25 -4.08 27.06
C GLY A 21 1.29 -3.96 27.13
N LEU A 22 1.80 -2.80 27.57
CA LEU A 22 3.23 -2.55 27.77
C LEU A 22 3.86 -3.45 28.85
N LYS A 23 3.13 -3.69 29.96
CA LYS A 23 3.60 -4.58 31.04
C LYS A 23 3.56 -6.07 30.67
N TYR A 24 2.62 -6.48 29.82
CA TYR A 24 2.49 -7.87 29.40
C TYR A 24 3.42 -8.24 28.24
N HIS A 25 3.75 -7.31 27.33
CA HIS A 25 4.65 -7.60 26.20
C HIS A 25 6.14 -7.59 26.54
N ILE A 26 6.56 -6.95 27.64
CA ILE A 26 7.91 -7.12 28.19
C ILE A 26 8.09 -8.51 28.84
N ARG A 27 6.99 -9.25 29.09
CA ARG A 27 7.00 -10.57 29.74
C ARG A 27 7.06 -11.77 28.79
N CYS A 28 6.93 -11.58 27.47
CA CYS A 28 6.89 -12.66 26.49
C CYS A 28 8.14 -12.70 25.60
N VAL A 29 9.30 -12.94 26.22
CA VAL A 29 10.49 -13.50 25.55
C VAL A 29 11.04 -14.59 26.48
N ARG A 30 10.31 -15.70 26.56
CA ARG A 30 10.85 -16.96 27.07
C ARG A 30 10.94 -17.91 25.88
N ASP A 31 12.15 -18.45 25.72
CA ASP A 31 12.54 -19.63 24.93
C ASP A 31 13.31 -19.50 23.62
N ARG A 32 13.66 -18.32 23.10
CA ARG A 32 14.90 -18.13 22.29
C ARG A 32 15.45 -16.72 22.49
N GLY A 33 16.71 -16.64 22.90
CA GLY A 33 17.34 -15.46 23.47
C GLY A 33 17.33 -14.18 22.63
N ILE A 34 17.45 -13.06 23.33
CA ILE A 34 17.87 -11.78 22.78
C ILE A 34 19.24 -11.98 22.12
N PHE A 35 19.27 -11.97 20.79
CA PHE A 35 20.51 -11.89 20.04
C PHE A 35 21.07 -10.47 20.18
N VAL A 36 21.92 -10.25 21.20
CA VAL A 36 23.09 -9.38 21.01
C VAL A 36 24.13 -10.21 20.28
N GLY A 37 23.85 -10.48 19.00
CA GLY A 37 24.79 -11.20 18.14
C GLY A 37 25.99 -10.30 17.86
N ARG A 38 27.17 -10.69 18.34
CA ARG A 38 28.42 -10.32 17.67
C ARG A 38 28.33 -10.88 16.25
N CYS A 39 28.07 -10.02 15.27
CA CYS A 39 28.41 -10.33 13.88
C CYS A 39 29.94 -10.16 13.74
N PRO A 40 30.71 -11.20 13.38
CA PRO A 40 32.17 -11.08 13.22
C PRO A 40 32.60 -10.27 11.99
N ALA A 41 31.65 -9.69 11.24
CA ALA A 41 31.93 -8.80 10.13
C ALA A 41 31.07 -7.53 10.28
N VAL A 42 31.69 -6.37 10.05
CA VAL A 42 31.11 -5.02 10.05
C VAL A 42 31.10 -4.30 11.42
N ARG A 43 32.22 -3.61 11.71
CA ARG A 43 32.29 -2.51 12.69
C ARG A 43 31.49 -1.31 12.15
N LEU A 44 30.22 -1.14 12.54
CA LEU A 44 29.51 0.14 12.37
C LEU A 44 28.36 0.27 13.41
N PRO A 45 28.42 1.22 14.35
CA PRO A 45 27.35 1.48 15.35
C PRO A 45 26.02 1.98 14.76
N ARG A 46 25.93 2.19 13.44
CA ARG A 46 24.73 2.75 12.79
C ARG A 46 23.50 1.83 12.79
N LEU A 47 23.67 0.52 13.02
CA LEU A 47 22.57 -0.43 12.84
C LEU A 47 21.64 -0.59 14.06
N CYS A 48 22.06 -0.31 15.30
CA CYS A 48 21.18 -0.51 16.46
C CYS A 48 19.99 0.47 16.52
N CYS A 49 20.03 1.59 15.78
CA CYS A 49 18.87 2.46 15.57
C CYS A 49 17.98 2.01 14.39
N VAL A 50 18.34 0.94 13.69
CA VAL A 50 17.65 0.41 12.49
C VAL A 50 17.06 -0.99 12.76
N TRP A 51 17.18 -1.52 13.98
CA TRP A 51 16.47 -2.76 14.40
C TRP A 51 15.00 -2.50 14.74
N ASP A 52 14.32 -1.76 13.86
CA ASP A 52 12.87 -1.53 13.85
C ASP A 52 12.19 -2.47 12.83
N ILE A 53 12.66 -3.71 12.73
CA ILE A 53 12.00 -4.73 11.91
C ILE A 53 10.95 -5.40 12.81
N GLY A 54 9.70 -4.93 12.70
CA GLY A 54 8.52 -5.74 13.08
C GLY A 54 7.61 -5.22 14.20
N CYS A 55 7.82 -4.03 14.76
CA CYS A 55 6.89 -3.45 15.75
C CYS A 55 6.25 -2.14 15.25
N LEU A 56 4.94 -2.18 14.98
CA LEU A 56 3.98 -1.07 15.09
C LEU A 56 4.40 0.30 14.50
N ASP A 57 4.61 0.45 13.19
CA ASP A 57 4.80 1.75 12.48
C ASP A 57 5.84 2.77 13.07
N LEU A 58 6.47 2.47 14.20
CA LEU A 58 7.22 3.34 15.09
C LEU A 58 8.28 2.49 15.79
N GLY A 59 9.53 2.88 15.62
CA GLY A 59 10.66 2.20 16.22
C GLY A 59 10.67 2.14 17.74
N ALA A 60 11.45 1.23 18.32
CA ALA A 60 11.49 1.02 19.77
C ALA A 60 11.77 2.32 20.55
N VAL A 61 12.67 3.15 20.05
CA VAL A 61 13.03 4.44 20.66
C VAL A 61 11.98 5.53 20.38
N LEU A 62 11.28 5.44 19.25
CA LEU A 62 10.15 6.32 18.93
C LEU A 62 8.93 6.01 19.81
N LEU A 63 8.72 4.74 20.17
CA LEU A 63 7.72 4.32 21.13
C LEU A 63 7.99 4.91 22.52
N TRP A 64 9.26 4.99 22.95
CA TRP A 64 9.60 5.65 24.22
C TRP A 64 9.22 7.13 24.19
N GLN A 65 9.55 7.82 23.09
CA GLN A 65 9.19 9.21 22.90
C GLN A 65 7.66 9.40 22.91
N ALA A 66 6.91 8.56 22.19
CA ALA A 66 5.45 8.61 22.15
C ALA A 66 4.79 8.31 23.52
N ALA A 67 5.38 7.42 24.32
CA ALA A 67 4.90 7.05 25.64
C ALA A 67 5.36 8.00 26.77
N GLY A 68 6.26 8.95 26.47
CA GLY A 68 6.86 9.86 27.44
C GLY A 68 8.29 9.44 27.80
N TRP A 69 9.26 10.09 27.13
CA TRP A 69 10.68 9.72 27.18
C TRP A 69 11.23 9.54 28.60
N ARG A 70 11.03 10.54 29.47
CA ARG A 70 11.57 10.52 30.83
C ARG A 70 11.01 9.39 31.68
N GLN A 71 9.72 9.09 31.51
CA GLN A 71 9.05 8.05 32.27
C GLN A 71 9.58 6.67 31.88
N VAL A 72 9.68 6.40 30.57
CA VAL A 72 10.18 5.13 30.06
C VAL A 72 11.66 4.94 30.40
N ALA A 73 12.49 5.97 30.23
CA ALA A 73 13.90 5.94 30.62
C ALA A 73 14.07 5.68 32.12
N GLY A 74 13.23 6.30 32.96
CA GLY A 74 13.23 6.09 34.41
C GLY A 74 12.88 4.64 34.80
N TRP A 75 11.79 4.10 34.25
CA TRP A 75 11.39 2.70 34.50
C TRP A 75 12.49 1.71 34.16
N ILE A 76 13.18 1.92 33.03
CA ILE A 76 14.25 1.02 32.59
C ILE A 76 15.47 1.14 33.49
N ALA A 77 15.83 2.36 33.91
CA ALA A 77 16.91 2.56 34.87
C ALA A 77 16.61 1.88 36.22
N ASP A 78 15.37 1.96 36.70
CA ASP A 78 14.92 1.32 37.93
C ASP A 78 14.94 -0.21 37.81
N ASP A 79 14.49 -0.78 36.69
CA ASP A 79 14.51 -2.23 36.45
C ASP A 79 15.93 -2.78 36.32
N ILE A 80 16.86 -2.04 35.70
CA ILE A 80 18.29 -2.38 35.68
C ILE A 80 18.84 -2.39 37.10
N LYS A 81 18.57 -1.35 37.88
CA LYS A 81 19.04 -1.25 39.28
C LYS A 81 18.47 -2.35 40.17
N ALA A 82 17.22 -2.76 39.92
CA ALA A 82 16.55 -3.83 40.65
C ALA A 82 16.94 -5.25 40.19
N GLY A 83 17.81 -5.38 39.17
CA GLY A 83 18.20 -6.69 38.60
C GLY A 83 17.05 -7.41 37.89
N LYS A 84 16.02 -6.69 37.45
CA LYS A 84 14.84 -7.22 36.75
C LYS A 84 14.98 -7.14 35.23
N ALA A 85 15.89 -6.30 34.73
CA ALA A 85 16.16 -6.17 33.30
C ALA A 85 16.89 -7.40 32.75
N LEU A 86 16.67 -7.69 31.46
CA LEU A 86 17.36 -8.78 30.75
C LEU A 86 18.86 -8.48 30.50
N SER A 87 19.28 -7.22 30.67
CA SER A 87 20.66 -6.76 30.56
C SER A 87 20.94 -5.73 31.65
N ASN A 88 22.16 -5.77 32.20
CA ASN A 88 22.64 -4.81 33.20
C ASN A 88 23.46 -3.67 32.56
N ALA A 89 23.52 -3.59 31.22
CA ALA A 89 24.21 -2.52 30.53
C ALA A 89 23.54 -1.16 30.86
N PRO A 90 24.31 -0.14 31.29
CA PRO A 90 23.74 1.15 31.63
C PRO A 90 23.17 1.85 30.39
N LEU A 91 22.10 2.62 30.58
CA LEU A 91 21.57 3.48 29.53
C LEU A 91 22.61 4.54 29.13
N PRO A 92 22.71 4.89 27.84
CA PRO A 92 23.60 5.97 27.40
C PRO A 92 23.27 7.30 28.09
N ALA A 93 24.28 8.11 28.39
CA ALA A 93 24.12 9.37 29.13
C ALA A 93 23.13 10.36 28.47
N TRP A 94 23.06 10.35 27.12
CA TRP A 94 22.13 11.20 26.37
C TRP A 94 20.65 10.82 26.58
N VAL A 95 20.36 9.63 27.12
CA VAL A 95 18.99 9.21 27.45
C VAL A 95 18.47 9.95 28.69
N SER A 96 19.34 10.18 29.68
CA SER A 96 18.97 10.75 30.99
C SER A 96 19.44 12.20 31.18
N SER A 97 20.16 12.76 30.22
CA SER A 97 20.68 14.13 30.27
C SER A 97 20.90 14.72 28.87
N GLY A 98 21.00 16.05 28.78
CA GLY A 98 21.28 16.74 27.53
C GLY A 98 20.08 16.92 26.60
N PRO A 99 20.31 17.24 25.31
CA PRO A 99 19.28 17.71 24.39
C PRO A 99 18.09 16.77 24.19
N VAL A 100 18.33 15.45 24.22
CA VAL A 100 17.26 14.44 24.09
C VAL A 100 16.38 14.38 25.34
N TRP A 101 16.96 14.46 26.54
CA TRP A 101 16.22 14.47 27.80
C TRP A 101 15.41 15.76 27.98
N GLU A 102 15.97 16.89 27.56
CA GLU A 102 15.29 18.19 27.56
C GLU A 102 14.18 18.25 26.52
N GLY A 103 14.47 17.79 25.29
CA GLY A 103 13.53 17.70 24.18
C GLY A 103 12.51 16.57 24.28
N GLN A 104 12.58 15.74 25.33
CA GLN A 104 11.67 14.61 25.58
C GLN A 104 11.63 13.61 24.42
N GLY A 105 12.73 13.43 23.70
CA GLY A 105 12.71 12.59 22.51
C GLY A 105 13.95 12.67 21.63
N VAL A 106 14.08 11.68 20.74
CA VAL A 106 15.13 11.58 19.73
C VAL A 106 14.72 12.14 18.37
N GLN A 107 13.44 12.46 18.19
CA GLN A 107 12.92 13.17 17.02
C GLN A 107 12.41 14.53 17.42
N THR A 108 12.84 15.54 16.68
CA THR A 108 12.38 16.93 16.83
C THR A 108 12.09 17.50 15.45
N ALA A 109 11.48 18.70 15.39
CA ALA A 109 11.29 19.42 14.13
C ALA A 109 12.61 19.77 13.42
N VAL A 110 13.74 19.80 14.14
CA VAL A 110 15.07 20.12 13.60
C VAL A 110 15.74 18.88 13.01
N GLY A 111 15.34 17.67 13.43
CA GLY A 111 15.98 16.44 12.99
C GLY A 111 15.91 15.29 13.98
N SER A 112 16.65 14.22 13.64
CA SER A 112 16.86 13.03 14.48
C SER A 112 18.16 13.14 15.26
N TRP A 113 18.19 12.66 16.50
CA TRP A 113 19.39 12.62 17.31
C TRP A 113 20.43 11.64 16.74
N ASN A 114 21.64 12.14 16.49
CA ASN A 114 22.80 11.33 16.15
C ASN A 114 23.73 11.20 17.36
N PRO A 115 23.84 10.02 17.99
CA PRO A 115 24.64 9.83 19.20
C PRO A 115 26.15 9.91 18.95
N CYS A 116 26.61 9.76 17.70
CA CYS A 116 28.03 9.90 17.35
C CYS A 116 28.45 11.36 17.26
N THR A 117 27.60 12.23 16.70
CA THR A 117 27.88 13.67 16.57
C THR A 117 27.31 14.49 17.72
N GLN A 118 26.49 13.87 18.57
CA GLN A 118 25.77 14.48 19.70
C GLN A 118 24.93 15.70 19.26
N LYS A 119 24.29 15.60 18.09
CA LYS A 119 23.48 16.66 17.50
C LYS A 119 22.21 16.10 16.90
N PHE A 120 21.18 16.94 16.81
CA PHE A 120 20.03 16.66 15.95
C PHE A 120 20.41 16.97 14.51
N GLU A 121 20.29 15.97 13.64
CA GLU A 121 20.61 16.09 12.22
C GLU A 121 19.32 16.08 11.41
N PRO A 122 19.14 17.06 10.50
CA PRO A 122 17.95 17.13 9.68
C PRO A 122 17.87 15.92 8.74
N ARG A 123 16.67 15.68 8.22
CA ARG A 123 16.47 14.64 7.20
C ARG A 123 17.40 14.88 6.01
N SER A 124 17.98 13.80 5.51
CA SER A 124 18.84 13.86 4.33
C SER A 124 18.06 14.39 3.11
N ALA A 125 18.68 15.32 2.38
CA ALA A 125 18.10 15.99 1.22
C ALA A 125 18.61 15.44 -0.12
N LEU A 126 19.08 14.18 -0.14
CA LEU A 126 19.58 13.55 -1.36
C LEU A 126 18.50 13.49 -2.47
N PRO A 127 18.89 13.62 -3.75
CA PRO A 127 17.94 13.58 -4.87
C PRO A 127 17.03 12.34 -4.91
N VAL A 128 17.50 11.20 -4.40
CA VAL A 128 16.71 9.97 -4.33
C VAL A 128 15.42 10.14 -3.51
N TYR A 129 15.43 10.98 -2.47
CA TYR A 129 14.25 11.22 -1.64
C TYR A 129 13.18 12.06 -2.34
N GLN A 130 13.54 12.81 -3.38
CA GLN A 130 12.56 13.55 -4.20
C GLN A 130 11.64 12.61 -4.99
N ARG A 131 12.02 11.33 -5.13
CA ARG A 131 11.20 10.29 -5.76
C ARG A 131 10.17 9.69 -4.80
N GLN A 132 10.31 9.93 -3.49
CA GLN A 132 9.55 9.25 -2.44
C GLN A 132 8.30 10.06 -2.06
N ILE A 133 7.23 9.89 -2.83
CA ILE A 133 5.96 10.58 -2.66
C ILE A 133 5.24 10.03 -1.43
N GLY A 134 4.78 10.91 -0.54
CA GLY A 134 4.05 10.52 0.67
C GLY A 134 4.88 9.72 1.69
N ALA A 135 6.22 9.77 1.61
CA ALA A 135 7.07 9.12 2.59
C ALA A 135 6.83 9.67 4.01
N PRO A 136 6.81 8.80 5.05
CA PRO A 136 6.73 9.20 6.44
C PRO A 136 7.73 10.30 6.74
N ARG A 137 7.24 11.29 7.45
CA ARG A 137 8.00 12.46 7.89
C ARG A 137 8.34 12.30 9.37
N GLN A 138 9.36 13.01 9.82
CA GLN A 138 9.73 13.00 11.24
C GLN A 138 8.61 13.66 12.07
N VAL A 139 8.55 13.32 13.36
CA VAL A 139 7.54 13.90 14.26
C VAL A 139 7.72 15.41 14.31
N GLY A 140 6.68 16.16 13.94
CA GLY A 140 6.69 17.62 13.88
C GLY A 140 7.18 18.21 12.56
N GLU A 141 7.62 17.39 11.60
CA GLU A 141 7.94 17.82 10.24
C GLU A 141 6.62 18.00 9.44
N PRO A 142 6.43 19.13 8.73
CA PRO A 142 5.24 19.33 7.91
C PRO A 142 5.17 18.32 6.77
N SER A 143 3.95 18.00 6.32
CA SER A 143 3.77 17.20 5.11
C SER A 143 4.46 17.88 3.93
N SER A 144 5.28 17.13 3.21
CA SER A 144 5.89 17.60 1.97
C SER A 144 5.00 17.42 0.75
N LEU A 145 3.89 16.69 0.90
CA LEU A 145 2.98 16.42 -0.20
C LEU A 145 1.95 17.54 -0.25
N HIS A 146 2.12 18.45 -1.22
CA HIS A 146 1.18 19.50 -1.56
C HIS A 146 0.45 19.11 -2.85
N GLU A 147 -0.43 18.12 -2.75
CA GLU A 147 -1.26 17.66 -3.86
C GLU A 147 -2.16 18.77 -4.40
N THR A 148 -2.32 18.85 -5.72
CA THR A 148 -3.31 19.73 -6.35
C THR A 148 -4.55 18.90 -6.63
N VAL A 149 -5.60 19.11 -5.84
CA VAL A 149 -6.87 18.41 -6.01
C VAL A 149 -7.61 18.99 -7.22
N VAL A 150 -7.97 18.11 -8.15
CA VAL A 150 -8.70 18.44 -9.38
C VAL A 150 -10.19 18.17 -9.20
N PHE A 151 -10.52 17.05 -8.57
CA PHE A 151 -11.89 16.67 -8.25
C PHE A 151 -11.89 15.79 -7.00
N GLU A 152 -12.87 15.97 -6.11
CA GLU A 152 -13.03 15.14 -4.92
C GLU A 152 -14.50 15.01 -4.56
N ASN A 153 -14.89 13.80 -4.15
CA ASN A 153 -16.18 13.53 -3.52
C ASN A 153 -15.97 12.59 -2.32
N GLU A 154 -17.04 12.00 -1.79
CA GLU A 154 -16.95 11.07 -0.65
C GLU A 154 -16.21 9.77 -0.98
N ALA A 155 -16.28 9.29 -2.22
CA ALA A 155 -15.74 7.99 -2.63
C ALA A 155 -14.31 8.06 -3.18
N ILE A 156 -13.98 9.13 -3.91
CA ILE A 156 -12.73 9.24 -4.66
C ILE A 156 -12.10 10.65 -4.57
N LYS A 157 -10.79 10.69 -4.83
CA LYS A 157 -10.02 11.91 -5.00
C LYS A 157 -9.17 11.82 -6.27
N CYS A 158 -9.33 12.79 -7.15
CA CYS A 158 -8.55 13.00 -8.37
C CYS A 158 -7.62 14.21 -8.15
N TRP A 159 -6.31 14.01 -8.30
CA TRP A 159 -5.30 14.99 -7.94
C TRP A 159 -4.04 14.85 -8.79
N THR A 160 -3.15 15.84 -8.76
CA THR A 160 -1.85 15.79 -9.45
C THR A 160 -0.69 16.01 -8.49
N LEU A 161 0.49 15.50 -8.86
CA LEU A 161 1.70 15.72 -8.07
C LEU A 161 2.14 17.20 -8.15
N PRO A 162 2.70 17.77 -7.08
CA PRO A 162 3.24 19.12 -7.11
C PRO A 162 4.46 19.22 -8.04
N ALA A 163 4.80 20.44 -8.44
CA ALA A 163 6.10 20.71 -9.07
C ALA A 163 7.25 20.17 -8.19
N PRO A 164 8.31 19.58 -8.77
CA PRO A 164 8.64 19.51 -10.20
C PRO A 164 8.13 18.24 -10.93
N HIS A 165 7.14 17.55 -10.38
CA HIS A 165 6.57 16.35 -11.00
C HIS A 165 5.59 16.69 -12.13
N PRO A 166 5.27 15.73 -13.03
CA PRO A 166 4.30 15.95 -14.10
C PRO A 166 2.93 16.31 -13.54
N GLN A 167 2.41 17.46 -13.96
CA GLN A 167 1.07 17.96 -13.59
C GLN A 167 0.01 17.56 -14.63
N ASP A 168 0.44 17.05 -15.78
CA ASP A 168 -0.39 16.56 -16.89
C ASP A 168 -0.76 15.07 -16.74
N VAL A 169 -0.47 14.47 -15.58
CA VAL A 169 -0.87 13.11 -15.21
C VAL A 169 -1.83 13.17 -14.04
N LEU A 170 -3.06 12.71 -14.24
CA LEU A 170 -4.08 12.63 -13.19
C LEU A 170 -3.83 11.40 -12.31
N ILE A 171 -3.96 11.55 -10.99
CA ILE A 171 -3.93 10.45 -10.03
C ILE A 171 -5.30 10.29 -9.41
N LEU A 172 -5.85 9.08 -9.45
CA LEU A 172 -7.07 8.67 -8.79
C LEU A 172 -6.75 7.83 -7.55
N SER A 173 -7.26 8.25 -6.40
CA SER A 173 -7.19 7.54 -5.11
C SER A 173 -8.59 7.31 -4.55
N PHE A 174 -8.76 6.24 -3.77
CA PHE A 174 -10.04 5.86 -3.18
C PHE A 174 -10.09 6.26 -1.71
N LYS A 175 -11.26 6.70 -1.24
CA LYS A 175 -11.46 7.12 0.16
C LYS A 175 -12.16 6.03 1.00
N THR A 176 -12.64 4.97 0.34
CA THR A 176 -13.27 3.83 0.99
C THR A 176 -12.29 3.06 1.88
N LYS A 177 -12.80 2.44 2.94
CA LYS A 177 -11.98 1.62 3.85
C LYS A 177 -11.38 0.45 3.07
N MET A 178 -10.07 0.24 3.21
CA MET A 178 -9.30 -0.75 2.44
C MET A 178 -9.39 -0.57 0.91
N HIS A 179 -9.79 0.63 0.46
CA HIS A 179 -9.91 0.99 -0.95
C HIS A 179 -10.80 0.01 -1.73
N THR A 180 -11.91 -0.40 -1.12
CA THR A 180 -12.91 -1.28 -1.74
C THR A 180 -13.67 -0.58 -2.86
N LEU A 181 -14.09 -1.35 -3.86
CA LEU A 181 -14.83 -0.88 -5.01
C LEU A 181 -16.34 -0.89 -4.69
N SER A 182 -16.82 0.20 -4.10
CA SER A 182 -18.26 0.48 -4.00
C SER A 182 -18.80 1.00 -5.35
N PRO A 183 -20.12 1.01 -5.58
CA PRO A 183 -20.70 1.58 -6.81
C PRO A 183 -20.27 3.02 -7.07
N ASP A 184 -20.11 3.84 -6.02
CA ASP A 184 -19.63 5.22 -6.16
C ASP A 184 -18.15 5.30 -6.56
N VAL A 185 -17.31 4.36 -6.10
CA VAL A 185 -15.93 4.25 -6.56
C VAL A 185 -15.89 3.80 -8.01
N VAL A 186 -16.71 2.83 -8.41
CA VAL A 186 -16.81 2.35 -9.81
C VAL A 186 -17.18 3.49 -10.75
N ARG A 187 -18.23 4.25 -10.43
CA ARG A 187 -18.62 5.45 -11.20
C ARG A 187 -17.55 6.54 -11.14
N GLY A 188 -16.89 6.71 -10.00
CA GLY A 188 -15.77 7.64 -9.83
C GLY A 188 -14.57 7.29 -10.72
N ILE A 189 -14.26 6.00 -10.90
CA ILE A 189 -13.22 5.54 -11.83
C ILE A 189 -13.58 5.94 -13.26
N VAL A 190 -14.81 5.65 -13.71
CA VAL A 190 -15.27 6.03 -15.07
C VAL A 190 -15.15 7.54 -15.27
N HIS A 191 -15.63 8.33 -14.30
CA HIS A 191 -15.51 9.78 -14.33
C HIS A 191 -14.05 10.26 -14.40
N ALA A 192 -13.13 9.62 -13.66
CA ALA A 192 -11.71 9.95 -13.71
C ALA A 192 -11.09 9.64 -15.08
N VAL A 193 -11.55 8.58 -15.76
CA VAL A 193 -11.12 8.31 -17.15
C VAL A 193 -11.66 9.39 -18.09
N ASP A 194 -12.93 9.78 -17.97
CA ASP A 194 -13.52 10.86 -18.80
C ASP A 194 -12.76 12.18 -18.60
N LEU A 195 -12.47 12.54 -17.35
CA LEU A 195 -11.68 13.73 -17.01
C LEU A 195 -10.27 13.66 -17.59
N ALA A 196 -9.63 12.50 -17.49
CA ALA A 196 -8.29 12.29 -18.01
C ALA A 196 -8.26 12.42 -19.54
N GLU A 197 -9.22 11.83 -20.26
CA GLU A 197 -9.32 11.96 -21.72
C GLU A 197 -9.60 13.39 -22.18
N ALA A 198 -10.33 14.17 -21.39
CA ALA A 198 -10.66 15.55 -21.73
C ALA A 198 -9.50 16.54 -21.50
N THR A 199 -8.68 16.32 -20.45
CA THR A 199 -7.79 17.38 -19.93
C THR A 199 -6.38 16.95 -19.54
N PHE A 200 -6.10 15.64 -19.45
CA PHE A 200 -4.80 15.12 -19.03
C PHE A 200 -4.19 14.22 -20.12
N LYS A 201 -2.90 13.92 -19.98
CA LYS A 201 -2.22 13.00 -20.91
C LYS A 201 -2.35 11.54 -20.49
N ALA A 202 -2.55 11.28 -19.20
CA ALA A 202 -2.58 9.94 -18.64
C ALA A 202 -3.32 9.91 -17.31
N LEU A 203 -3.72 8.70 -16.88
CA LEU A 203 -4.33 8.43 -15.58
C LEU A 203 -3.48 7.40 -14.82
N VAL A 204 -3.23 7.66 -13.55
CA VAL A 204 -2.69 6.69 -12.59
C VAL A 204 -3.76 6.38 -11.56
N ILE A 205 -4.06 5.11 -11.36
CA ILE A 205 -4.89 4.66 -10.23
C ILE A 205 -3.95 4.16 -9.15
N GLY A 206 -3.98 4.75 -7.96
CA GLY A 206 -3.02 4.45 -6.91
C GLY A 206 -3.34 5.13 -5.59
N GLN A 207 -2.75 4.60 -4.51
CA GLN A 207 -3.03 5.02 -3.14
C GLN A 207 -1.74 5.48 -2.45
N LEU A 208 -1.84 6.40 -1.50
CA LEU A 208 -0.71 6.79 -0.63
C LEU A 208 -0.47 5.76 0.50
N SER A 209 -1.55 5.15 0.98
CA SER A 209 -1.53 4.07 1.97
C SER A 209 -1.81 2.73 1.31
N GLU A 210 -1.38 1.66 1.97
CA GLU A 210 -1.80 0.30 1.59
C GLU A 210 -3.21 0.00 2.14
N PRO A 211 -3.95 -0.93 1.50
CA PRO A 211 -3.62 -1.69 0.28
C PRO A 211 -3.84 -0.89 -1.03
N PHE A 212 -3.66 -1.49 -2.20
CA PHE A 212 -4.13 -0.90 -3.46
C PHE A 212 -5.66 -0.97 -3.53
N SER A 213 -6.21 -2.18 -3.36
CA SER A 213 -7.64 -2.43 -3.22
C SER A 213 -7.90 -3.85 -2.69
N ALA A 214 -8.81 -3.95 -1.73
CA ALA A 214 -9.28 -5.25 -1.21
C ALA A 214 -10.40 -5.89 -2.04
N GLY A 215 -10.80 -5.31 -3.17
CA GLY A 215 -11.83 -5.84 -4.06
C GLY A 215 -13.19 -5.17 -3.90
N ALA A 216 -14.24 -5.84 -4.38
CA ALA A 216 -15.62 -5.34 -4.34
C ALA A 216 -16.12 -5.13 -2.90
N ASP A 217 -16.95 -4.11 -2.71
CA ASP A 217 -17.54 -3.85 -1.39
C ASP A 217 -18.71 -4.80 -1.09
N LEU A 218 -18.41 -5.90 -0.41
CA LEU A 218 -19.39 -6.91 -0.01
C LEU A 218 -20.51 -6.35 0.88
N LYS A 219 -20.27 -5.25 1.61
CA LYS A 219 -21.32 -4.63 2.43
C LYS A 219 -22.45 -4.04 1.60
N VAL A 220 -22.17 -3.71 0.33
CA VAL A 220 -23.16 -3.21 -0.62
C VAL A 220 -23.78 -4.35 -1.42
N MET A 221 -22.97 -5.35 -1.81
CA MET A 221 -23.45 -6.49 -2.60
C MET A 221 -24.36 -7.44 -1.81
N MET A 222 -24.04 -7.72 -0.55
CA MET A 222 -24.78 -8.71 0.25
C MET A 222 -26.24 -8.31 0.50
N PRO A 223 -26.57 -7.05 0.88
CA PRO A 223 -27.97 -6.63 1.01
C PRO A 223 -28.74 -6.68 -0.31
N ALA A 224 -28.10 -6.30 -1.44
CA ALA A 224 -28.73 -6.35 -2.75
C ALA A 224 -29.11 -7.79 -3.12
N PHE A 225 -28.17 -8.73 -2.94
CA PHE A 225 -28.43 -10.15 -3.15
C PHE A 225 -29.52 -10.69 -2.20
N ALA A 226 -29.51 -10.32 -0.92
CA ALA A 226 -30.54 -10.74 0.02
C ALA A 226 -31.95 -10.25 -0.34
N ALA A 227 -32.05 -9.06 -0.96
CA ALA A 227 -33.33 -8.45 -1.32
C ALA A 227 -33.93 -9.00 -2.63
N GLY A 228 -33.12 -9.33 -3.63
CA GLY A 228 -33.61 -9.70 -4.96
C GLY A 228 -32.83 -10.80 -5.68
N GLY A 229 -31.95 -11.51 -4.98
CA GLY A 229 -31.14 -12.59 -5.53
C GLY A 229 -30.19 -12.12 -6.64
N VAL A 230 -29.94 -13.00 -7.60
CA VAL A 230 -29.00 -12.77 -8.72
C VAL A 230 -29.41 -11.56 -9.57
N ALA A 231 -30.71 -11.38 -9.81
CA ALA A 231 -31.22 -10.27 -10.63
C ALA A 231 -30.92 -8.89 -10.04
N ALA A 232 -30.81 -8.78 -8.71
CA ALA A 232 -30.46 -7.52 -8.04
C ALA A 232 -28.94 -7.22 -8.08
N VAL A 233 -28.10 -8.24 -8.26
CA VAL A 233 -26.64 -8.10 -8.37
C VAL A 233 -26.21 -7.84 -9.81
N GLU A 234 -26.95 -8.35 -10.79
CA GLU A 234 -26.61 -8.24 -12.21
C GLU A 234 -26.29 -6.80 -12.68
N PRO A 235 -27.05 -5.74 -12.31
CA PRO A 235 -26.70 -4.38 -12.71
C PRO A 235 -25.38 -3.88 -12.09
N ILE A 236 -25.10 -4.26 -10.84
CA ILE A 236 -23.87 -3.89 -10.14
C ILE A 236 -22.67 -4.55 -10.82
N GLU A 237 -22.80 -5.83 -11.15
CA GLU A 237 -21.77 -6.59 -11.86
C GLU A 237 -21.53 -6.02 -13.26
N ARG A 238 -22.60 -5.65 -13.96
CA ARG A 238 -22.51 -4.99 -15.28
C ARG A 238 -21.76 -3.67 -15.20
N GLU A 239 -22.02 -2.83 -14.21
CA GLU A 239 -21.27 -1.58 -13.98
C GLU A 239 -19.77 -1.86 -13.76
N MET A 240 -19.42 -2.93 -13.03
CA MET A 240 -18.01 -3.32 -12.84
C MET A 240 -17.35 -3.79 -14.14
N GLN A 241 -18.07 -4.57 -14.96
CA GLN A 241 -17.60 -5.01 -16.28
C GLN A 241 -17.40 -3.84 -17.25
N GLU A 242 -18.35 -2.91 -17.28
CA GLU A 242 -18.24 -1.68 -18.08
C GLU A 242 -17.06 -0.82 -17.63
N MET A 243 -16.82 -0.71 -16.32
CA MET A 243 -15.67 0.01 -15.77
C MET A 243 -14.34 -0.59 -16.21
N VAL A 244 -14.14 -1.91 -16.15
CA VAL A 244 -12.86 -2.49 -16.60
C VAL A 244 -12.66 -2.38 -18.11
N LEU A 245 -13.74 -2.41 -18.90
CA LEU A 245 -13.68 -2.16 -20.35
C LEU A 245 -13.36 -0.68 -20.64
N ARG A 246 -13.93 0.25 -19.87
CA ARG A 246 -13.63 1.69 -19.94
C ARG A 246 -12.14 1.95 -19.69
N LEU A 247 -11.55 1.27 -18.71
CA LEU A 247 -10.11 1.33 -18.44
C LEU A 247 -9.27 0.76 -19.58
N ARG A 248 -9.67 -0.41 -20.10
CA ARG A 248 -8.94 -1.09 -21.16
C ARG A 248 -8.90 -0.30 -22.47
N TYR A 249 -10.01 0.37 -22.80
CA TYR A 249 -10.18 1.10 -24.06
C TYR A 249 -10.07 2.62 -23.91
N ALA A 250 -9.52 3.10 -22.80
CA ALA A 250 -9.26 4.51 -22.58
C ALA A 250 -8.31 5.09 -23.65
N GLN A 251 -8.63 6.29 -24.15
CA GLN A 251 -7.85 7.03 -25.14
C GLN A 251 -6.56 7.62 -24.55
N VAL A 252 -6.45 7.64 -23.22
CA VAL A 252 -5.23 7.95 -22.47
C VAL A 252 -4.74 6.68 -21.74
N PRO A 253 -3.42 6.50 -21.55
CA PRO A 253 -2.93 5.34 -20.84
C PRO A 253 -3.33 5.39 -19.36
N VAL A 254 -3.97 4.32 -18.89
CA VAL A 254 -4.28 4.12 -17.48
C VAL A 254 -3.25 3.18 -16.84
N VAL A 255 -2.54 3.64 -15.81
CA VAL A 255 -1.51 2.88 -15.11
C VAL A 255 -1.97 2.57 -13.68
N ALA A 256 -1.93 1.30 -13.27
CA ALA A 256 -2.21 0.90 -11.89
C ALA A 256 -0.93 0.88 -11.06
N ALA A 257 -0.91 1.62 -9.95
CA ALA A 257 0.19 1.70 -9.00
C ALA A 257 -0.12 0.82 -7.77
N LEU A 258 0.39 -0.41 -7.77
CA LEU A 258 -0.01 -1.45 -6.83
C LEU A 258 0.93 -1.52 -5.61
N ALA A 259 0.39 -1.38 -4.39
CA ALA A 259 1.08 -1.62 -3.13
C ALA A 259 0.21 -2.46 -2.19
N GLY A 260 0.82 -3.25 -1.30
CA GLY A 260 0.08 -4.13 -0.41
C GLY A 260 -0.80 -5.11 -1.19
N MET A 261 -2.10 -5.10 -0.95
CA MET A 261 -3.06 -6.04 -1.57
C MET A 261 -3.75 -5.45 -2.80
N ALA A 262 -3.85 -6.23 -3.89
CA ALA A 262 -4.71 -5.99 -5.04
C ALA A 262 -5.54 -7.25 -5.30
N LEU A 263 -6.66 -7.37 -4.59
CA LEU A 263 -7.44 -8.61 -4.50
C LEU A 263 -8.80 -8.49 -5.18
N GLY A 264 -9.26 -9.59 -5.76
CA GLY A 264 -10.54 -9.71 -6.44
C GLY A 264 -10.77 -8.60 -7.46
N GLY A 265 -11.85 -7.82 -7.33
CA GLY A 265 -12.10 -6.63 -8.15
C GLY A 265 -10.91 -5.65 -8.27
N GLY A 266 -10.04 -5.55 -7.27
CA GLY A 266 -8.79 -4.77 -7.35
C GLY A 266 -7.75 -5.39 -8.29
N CYS A 267 -7.64 -6.72 -8.30
CA CYS A 267 -6.87 -7.46 -9.29
C CYS A 267 -7.49 -7.28 -10.68
N GLU A 268 -8.81 -7.45 -10.82
CA GLU A 268 -9.54 -7.30 -12.08
C GLU A 268 -9.34 -5.91 -12.70
N LEU A 269 -9.50 -4.85 -11.91
CA LEU A 269 -9.20 -3.48 -12.33
C LEU A 269 -7.75 -3.36 -12.84
N SER A 270 -6.78 -3.87 -12.07
CA SER A 270 -5.36 -3.71 -12.41
C SER A 270 -4.96 -4.39 -13.72
N VAL A 271 -5.53 -5.56 -14.02
CA VAL A 271 -5.18 -6.34 -15.21
C VAL A 271 -5.79 -5.78 -16.49
N HIS A 272 -6.78 -4.90 -16.37
CA HIS A 272 -7.37 -4.17 -17.49
C HIS A 272 -6.75 -2.79 -17.73
N CYS A 273 -5.98 -2.24 -16.79
CA CYS A 273 -5.13 -1.07 -17.04
C CYS A 273 -4.06 -1.35 -18.12
N ALA A 274 -3.65 -0.29 -18.82
CA ALA A 274 -2.62 -0.31 -19.85
C ALA A 274 -1.29 -0.88 -19.33
N LYS A 275 -0.93 -0.51 -18.09
CA LYS A 275 0.29 -0.97 -17.43
C LYS A 275 0.08 -1.09 -15.93
N ARG A 276 0.86 -1.97 -15.29
CA ARG A 276 0.98 -2.02 -13.84
C ARG A 276 2.40 -1.63 -13.43
N VAL A 277 2.48 -0.85 -12.36
CA VAL A 277 3.71 -0.61 -11.60
C VAL A 277 3.43 -1.17 -10.21
N ALA A 278 4.17 -2.20 -9.80
CA ALA A 278 3.92 -2.92 -8.57
C ALA A 278 5.08 -2.74 -7.59
N HIS A 279 4.76 -2.58 -6.31
CA HIS A 279 5.73 -2.75 -5.24
C HIS A 279 6.19 -4.21 -5.19
N PHE A 280 7.45 -4.46 -4.81
CA PHE A 280 7.99 -5.81 -4.75
C PHE A 280 7.13 -6.77 -3.91
N GLU A 281 6.61 -6.29 -2.78
CA GLU A 281 5.75 -7.05 -1.85
C GLU A 281 4.26 -6.87 -2.14
N THR A 282 3.85 -6.61 -3.38
CA THR A 282 2.43 -6.61 -3.73
C THR A 282 1.87 -8.04 -3.80
N TYR A 283 0.74 -8.24 -3.13
CA TYR A 283 -0.06 -9.47 -3.12
C TYR A 283 -1.25 -9.31 -4.08
N ILE A 284 -1.29 -10.11 -5.14
CA ILE A 284 -2.27 -10.00 -6.23
C ILE A 284 -2.98 -11.35 -6.39
N GLY A 285 -4.30 -11.33 -6.45
CA GLY A 285 -5.06 -12.57 -6.63
C GLY A 285 -6.54 -12.34 -6.86
N LEU A 286 -7.15 -13.29 -7.58
CA LEU A 286 -8.59 -13.44 -7.72
C LEU A 286 -9.05 -14.40 -6.62
N VAL A 287 -9.65 -13.84 -5.56
CA VAL A 287 -9.92 -14.53 -4.28
C VAL A 287 -11.40 -14.79 -4.02
N GLU A 288 -12.26 -14.42 -4.97
CA GLU A 288 -13.71 -14.49 -4.92
C GLU A 288 -14.23 -15.88 -4.53
N VAL A 289 -13.59 -16.94 -5.03
CA VAL A 289 -13.97 -18.33 -4.71
C VAL A 289 -13.85 -18.61 -3.21
N GLY A 290 -12.91 -17.97 -2.52
CA GLY A 290 -12.72 -18.10 -1.08
C GLY A 290 -13.88 -17.58 -0.24
N ILE A 291 -14.77 -16.77 -0.82
CA ILE A 291 -15.99 -16.25 -0.18
C ILE A 291 -17.28 -16.76 -0.85
N GLY A 292 -17.18 -17.77 -1.73
CA GLY A 292 -18.32 -18.40 -2.37
C GLY A 292 -18.85 -17.67 -3.62
N VAL A 293 -18.08 -16.77 -4.22
CA VAL A 293 -18.42 -16.11 -5.50
C VAL A 293 -17.34 -16.36 -6.54
N ILE A 294 -17.51 -15.88 -7.77
CA ILE A 294 -16.49 -15.98 -8.83
C ILE A 294 -16.05 -14.58 -9.25
N PRO A 295 -14.85 -14.42 -9.84
CA PRO A 295 -14.41 -13.12 -10.37
C PRO A 295 -15.32 -12.68 -11.52
N GLY A 296 -16.13 -11.65 -11.27
CA GLY A 296 -17.22 -11.25 -12.15
C GLY A 296 -16.88 -10.08 -13.08
N ALA A 297 -16.02 -9.15 -12.63
CA ALA A 297 -15.85 -7.87 -13.33
C ALA A 297 -15.09 -8.04 -14.65
N GLY A 298 -14.28 -9.09 -14.76
CA GLY A 298 -13.60 -9.42 -16.02
C GLY A 298 -12.29 -10.17 -15.82
N GLY A 299 -12.02 -10.68 -14.61
CA GLY A 299 -10.84 -11.46 -14.26
C GLY A 299 -10.81 -12.80 -14.98
N LEU A 300 -11.93 -13.50 -15.07
CA LEU A 300 -12.03 -14.75 -15.84
C LEU A 300 -11.80 -14.51 -17.34
N SER A 301 -12.42 -13.46 -17.89
CA SER A 301 -12.23 -13.05 -19.28
C SER A 301 -10.78 -12.63 -19.56
N TYR A 302 -10.14 -11.93 -18.61
CA TYR A 302 -8.71 -11.63 -18.67
C TYR A 302 -7.87 -12.91 -18.72
N CYS A 303 -8.13 -13.88 -17.84
CA CYS A 303 -7.40 -15.14 -17.77
C CYS A 303 -7.49 -15.92 -19.09
N ALA A 304 -8.70 -16.03 -19.65
CA ALA A 304 -8.93 -16.70 -20.93
C ALA A 304 -8.18 -15.99 -22.08
N ARG A 305 -8.30 -14.66 -22.17
CA ARG A 305 -7.58 -13.87 -23.17
C ARG A 305 -6.07 -13.98 -23.01
N ARG A 306 -5.56 -13.95 -21.78
CA ARG A 306 -4.11 -14.03 -21.53
C ARG A 306 -3.56 -15.42 -21.83
N ALA A 307 -4.31 -16.48 -21.54
CA ALA A 307 -3.97 -17.83 -21.95
C ALA A 307 -3.84 -17.94 -23.48
N ALA A 308 -4.81 -17.39 -24.23
CA ALA A 308 -4.75 -17.36 -25.70
C ALA A 308 -3.54 -16.56 -26.23
N GLN A 309 -3.22 -15.43 -25.60
CA GLN A 309 -2.02 -14.65 -25.96
C GLN A 309 -0.72 -15.43 -25.71
N LEU A 310 -0.60 -16.09 -24.55
CA LEU A 310 0.58 -16.89 -24.20
C LEU A 310 0.74 -18.10 -25.13
N GLN A 311 -0.36 -18.73 -25.54
CA GLN A 311 -0.36 -19.80 -26.53
C GLN A 311 0.16 -19.28 -27.88
N ALA A 312 -0.39 -18.17 -28.37
CA ALA A 312 0.02 -17.56 -29.63
C ALA A 312 1.49 -17.11 -29.62
N GLU A 313 1.99 -16.59 -28.49
CA GLU A 313 3.38 -16.14 -28.31
C GLU A 313 4.37 -17.32 -28.20
N GLY A 314 3.97 -18.43 -27.56
CA GLY A 314 4.88 -19.53 -27.19
C GLY A 314 4.80 -20.78 -28.07
N ALA A 315 3.59 -21.30 -28.31
CA ALA A 315 3.35 -22.48 -29.12
C ALA A 315 1.90 -22.49 -29.65
N PRO A 316 1.65 -21.92 -30.85
CA PRO A 316 0.31 -21.78 -31.41
C PRO A 316 -0.47 -23.10 -31.56
N ASP A 317 0.24 -24.21 -31.82
CA ASP A 317 -0.35 -25.54 -32.02
C ASP A 317 -0.61 -26.30 -30.72
N ALA A 318 -0.12 -25.81 -29.58
CA ALA A 318 -0.34 -26.46 -28.30
C ALA A 318 -1.79 -26.27 -27.82
N PRO A 319 -2.39 -27.24 -27.09
CA PRO A 319 -3.76 -27.10 -26.60
C PRO A 319 -3.95 -25.87 -25.70
N LEU A 320 -4.94 -25.02 -26.00
CA LEU A 320 -5.24 -23.81 -25.21
C LEU A 320 -5.49 -24.12 -23.73
N LEU A 321 -6.09 -25.28 -23.43
CA LEU A 321 -6.34 -25.74 -22.07
C LEU A 321 -5.04 -25.83 -21.24
N ALA A 322 -3.89 -26.14 -21.84
CA ALA A 322 -2.61 -26.21 -21.15
C ALA A 322 -2.19 -24.85 -20.57
N TYR A 323 -2.52 -23.76 -21.25
CA TYR A 323 -2.27 -22.39 -20.80
C TYR A 323 -3.35 -21.91 -19.83
N LEU A 324 -4.61 -22.26 -20.08
CA LEU A 324 -5.75 -21.88 -19.24
C LEU A 324 -5.69 -22.53 -17.86
N LYS A 325 -5.26 -23.80 -17.78
CA LYS A 325 -5.22 -24.61 -16.55
C LYS A 325 -4.56 -23.88 -15.39
N LYS A 326 -3.45 -23.20 -15.65
CA LYS A 326 -2.72 -22.43 -14.63
C LYS A 326 -3.58 -21.33 -14.01
N PHE A 327 -4.27 -20.53 -14.84
CA PHE A 327 -5.17 -19.50 -14.34
C PHE A 327 -6.39 -20.11 -13.64
N ALA A 328 -6.99 -21.15 -14.22
CA ALA A 328 -8.13 -21.84 -13.63
C ALA A 328 -7.81 -22.39 -12.23
N LEU A 329 -6.64 -23.03 -12.07
CA LEU A 329 -6.19 -23.51 -10.76
C LEU A 329 -5.91 -22.37 -9.78
N ALA A 330 -5.30 -21.27 -10.24
CA ALA A 330 -5.06 -20.10 -9.39
C ALA A 330 -6.37 -19.49 -8.89
N VAL A 331 -7.39 -19.36 -9.75
CA VAL A 331 -8.71 -18.86 -9.36
C VAL A 331 -9.44 -19.85 -8.45
N ALA A 332 -9.48 -21.13 -8.82
CA ALA A 332 -10.19 -22.16 -8.06
C ALA A 332 -9.61 -22.37 -6.65
N SER A 333 -8.31 -22.14 -6.47
CA SER A 333 -7.65 -22.21 -5.15
C SER A 333 -7.58 -20.86 -4.43
N ALA A 334 -8.19 -19.80 -4.98
CA ALA A 334 -8.09 -18.43 -4.48
C ALA A 334 -6.62 -18.02 -4.22
N GLN A 335 -5.71 -18.44 -5.10
CA GLN A 335 -4.27 -18.23 -4.96
C GLN A 335 -3.94 -16.73 -4.99
N VAL A 336 -3.23 -16.27 -3.96
CA VAL A 336 -2.67 -14.92 -3.87
C VAL A 336 -1.16 -15.01 -4.07
N SER A 337 -0.62 -14.15 -4.94
CA SER A 337 0.83 -14.04 -5.13
C SER A 337 1.52 -13.59 -3.85
N LYS A 338 2.72 -14.12 -3.57
CA LYS A 338 3.54 -13.72 -2.41
C LYS A 338 4.43 -12.50 -2.67
N SER A 339 4.56 -12.09 -3.94
CA SER A 339 5.33 -10.93 -4.38
C SER A 339 4.91 -10.54 -5.80
N ALA A 340 5.38 -9.40 -6.29
CA ALA A 340 5.21 -9.00 -7.68
C ALA A 340 5.86 -10.00 -8.66
N LEU A 341 6.97 -10.64 -8.28
CA LEU A 341 7.62 -11.66 -9.14
C LEU A 341 6.77 -12.93 -9.22
N ASP A 342 6.18 -13.35 -8.11
CA ASP A 342 5.24 -14.46 -8.07
C ASP A 342 3.96 -14.12 -8.86
N ALA A 343 3.47 -12.87 -8.79
CA ALA A 343 2.34 -12.41 -9.60
C ALA A 343 2.62 -12.46 -11.10
N ARG A 344 3.87 -12.20 -11.53
CA ARG A 344 4.31 -12.44 -12.91
C ARG A 344 4.29 -13.92 -13.25
N HIS A 345 4.77 -14.76 -12.33
CA HIS A 345 4.74 -16.21 -12.53
C HIS A 345 3.31 -16.72 -12.65
N ILE A 346 2.33 -16.22 -11.88
CA ILE A 346 0.90 -16.59 -12.02
C ILE A 346 0.31 -16.02 -13.32
N GLY A 347 0.68 -14.80 -13.68
CA GLY A 347 0.26 -14.13 -14.91
C GLY A 347 -0.68 -12.94 -14.71
N TYR A 348 -0.80 -12.42 -13.48
CA TYR A 348 -1.51 -11.17 -13.17
C TYR A 348 -0.63 -9.93 -13.41
N LEU A 349 0.70 -10.09 -13.37
CA LEU A 349 1.65 -9.11 -13.90
C LEU A 349 2.30 -9.61 -15.18
N LEU A 350 2.59 -8.69 -16.08
CA LEU A 350 3.32 -8.95 -17.32
C LEU A 350 4.84 -8.78 -17.11
N PRO A 351 5.68 -9.40 -17.96
CA PRO A 351 7.12 -9.15 -17.95
C PRO A 351 7.49 -7.67 -18.11
N SER A 352 6.68 -6.93 -18.88
CA SER A 352 6.84 -5.49 -19.16
C SER A 352 6.37 -4.56 -18.02
N ASP A 353 5.64 -5.08 -17.04
CA ASP A 353 5.19 -4.30 -15.89
C ASP A 353 6.38 -3.98 -14.98
N THR A 354 6.40 -2.80 -14.36
CA THR A 354 7.56 -2.36 -13.58
C THR A 354 7.44 -2.81 -12.13
N VAL A 355 8.52 -3.32 -11.56
CA VAL A 355 8.60 -3.67 -10.13
C VAL A 355 9.46 -2.63 -9.41
N VAL A 356 8.93 -2.03 -8.36
CA VAL A 356 9.57 -0.99 -7.56
C VAL A 356 9.86 -1.54 -6.17
N MET A 357 11.11 -1.37 -5.69
CA MET A 357 11.53 -1.89 -4.39
C MET A 357 11.08 -1.01 -3.22
N ASN A 358 10.93 0.30 -3.45
CA ASN A 358 10.51 1.24 -2.42
C ASN A 358 9.07 1.69 -2.68
N ARG A 359 8.15 1.35 -1.77
CA ARG A 359 6.73 1.73 -1.88
C ARG A 359 6.50 3.23 -2.09
N TYR A 360 7.35 4.09 -1.54
CA TYR A 360 7.20 5.54 -1.67
C TYR A 360 7.59 6.07 -3.04
N GLU A 361 8.36 5.31 -3.83
CA GLU A 361 8.66 5.66 -5.23
C GLU A 361 7.57 5.19 -6.20
N LEU A 362 6.57 4.47 -5.72
CA LEU A 362 5.58 3.81 -6.56
C LEU A 362 4.79 4.79 -7.43
N LEU A 363 4.17 5.82 -6.82
CA LEU A 363 3.41 6.84 -7.55
C LEU A 363 4.30 7.67 -8.46
N TYR A 364 5.54 7.97 -8.04
CA TYR A 364 6.52 8.66 -8.88
C TYR A 364 6.82 7.88 -10.15
N VAL A 365 7.12 6.57 -10.02
CA VAL A 365 7.43 5.70 -11.15
C VAL A 365 6.19 5.52 -12.02
N ALA A 366 5.02 5.30 -11.42
CA ALA A 366 3.76 5.15 -12.15
C ALA A 366 3.43 6.38 -12.99
N ALA A 367 3.53 7.59 -12.44
CA ALA A 367 3.27 8.83 -13.18
C ALA A 367 4.22 9.00 -14.37
N ARG A 368 5.51 8.67 -14.20
CA ARG A 368 6.49 8.73 -15.29
C ARG A 368 6.27 7.66 -16.36
N GLN A 369 5.85 6.45 -15.97
CA GLN A 369 5.46 5.39 -16.92
C GLN A 369 4.20 5.79 -17.70
N ALA A 370 3.22 6.40 -17.04
CA ALA A 370 2.00 6.87 -17.68
C ALA A 370 2.29 7.98 -18.70
N LEU A 371 3.10 8.97 -18.31
CA LEU A 371 3.55 10.03 -19.21
C LEU A 371 4.36 9.48 -20.39
N ALA A 372 5.27 8.54 -20.15
CA ALA A 372 6.06 7.94 -21.22
C ALA A 372 5.19 7.17 -22.23
N LEU A 373 4.15 6.46 -21.76
CA LEU A 373 3.17 5.82 -22.65
C LEU A 373 2.42 6.86 -23.49
N ALA A 374 1.99 7.97 -22.88
CA ALA A 374 1.27 9.02 -23.58
C ALA A 374 2.13 9.67 -24.67
N GLU A 375 3.36 10.07 -24.33
CA GLU A 375 4.30 10.74 -25.24
C GLU A 375 4.83 9.82 -26.35
N SER A 376 4.80 8.50 -26.15
CA SER A 376 5.19 7.51 -27.17
C SER A 376 4.06 7.16 -28.14
N GLY A 377 2.94 7.89 -28.10
CA GLY A 377 1.83 7.74 -29.05
C GLY A 377 0.80 6.70 -28.63
N TRP A 378 0.48 6.61 -27.33
CA TRP A 378 -0.52 5.67 -26.80
C TRP A 378 -1.79 5.59 -27.65
N ARG A 379 -2.23 4.36 -27.92
CA ARG A 379 -3.55 4.04 -28.43
C ARG A 379 -4.08 2.81 -27.67
N PRO A 380 -5.38 2.78 -27.35
CA PRO A 380 -5.96 1.60 -26.73
C PRO A 380 -5.82 0.39 -27.66
N PRO A 381 -5.74 -0.83 -27.09
CA PRO A 381 -5.74 -2.05 -27.89
C PRO A 381 -7.02 -2.14 -28.73
N ILE A 382 -6.89 -2.63 -29.96
CA ILE A 382 -8.05 -2.87 -30.83
C ILE A 382 -8.87 -4.01 -30.22
N ALA A 383 -10.19 -3.85 -30.18
CA ALA A 383 -11.09 -4.92 -29.78
C ALA A 383 -10.96 -6.09 -30.76
N GLN A 384 -10.57 -7.25 -30.25
CA GLN A 384 -10.34 -8.44 -31.05
C GLN A 384 -10.94 -9.66 -30.36
N ALA A 385 -11.51 -10.55 -31.16
CA ALA A 385 -11.88 -11.88 -30.70
C ALA A 385 -10.61 -12.69 -30.39
N PHE A 386 -10.70 -13.60 -29.42
CA PHE A 386 -9.63 -14.52 -29.07
C PHE A 386 -10.21 -15.93 -28.91
N PRO A 387 -9.42 -16.98 -29.19
CA PRO A 387 -9.89 -18.35 -29.03
C PRO A 387 -10.16 -18.63 -27.54
N VAL A 388 -11.23 -19.38 -27.28
CA VAL A 388 -11.57 -19.93 -25.96
C VAL A 388 -11.53 -21.45 -26.03
N ALA A 389 -11.32 -22.11 -24.90
CA ALA A 389 -11.08 -23.56 -24.83
C ALA A 389 -12.28 -24.43 -25.27
N GLY A 390 -13.44 -23.83 -25.58
CA GLY A 390 -14.61 -24.54 -26.11
C GLY A 390 -15.10 -25.64 -25.15
N ARG A 391 -15.48 -26.80 -25.71
CA ARG A 391 -15.98 -27.95 -24.92
C ARG A 391 -14.95 -28.49 -23.94
N ASP A 392 -13.67 -28.48 -24.30
CA ASP A 392 -12.59 -28.99 -23.45
C ASP A 392 -12.36 -28.12 -22.21
N GLY A 393 -12.85 -26.87 -22.22
CA GLY A 393 -12.83 -25.95 -21.09
C GLY A 393 -14.14 -25.87 -20.30
N ALA A 394 -15.23 -26.47 -20.79
CA ALA A 394 -16.50 -26.56 -20.08
C ALA A 394 -16.46 -27.82 -19.20
N ALA A 395 -15.86 -27.70 -18.01
CA ALA A 395 -15.75 -28.78 -17.02
C ALA A 395 -16.81 -28.66 -15.93
#